data_AF-A0AAE0DYS2-F1
#
_entry.id   AF-A0AAE0DYS2-F1
#
_cell.length_a   1.000
_cell.length_b   1.000
_cell.length_c   1.000
_cell.angle_alpha   90.00
_cell.angle_beta   90.00
_cell.angle_gamma   90.00
#
_symmetry.space_group_name_H-M   'P 1'
#
loop_
_entity.id
_entity.type
_entity.pdbx_description
1 polymer ?
#
loop_
_entity_poly.entity_id
_entity_poly.type
_entity_poly.pdbx_seq_one_letter_code
_entity_poly.pdbx_strand_id
1 'polypeptide(L)'
;MKSNNIILKPEAVDLLMEVKDLDLLVEHVDNISFKRTCSYLTSAASCLPGTDDILVLDIACMIYLKFEEYPNALQIALFLDNLQIFTS
;
A
#
# COMPACT_ATOMS: atom_id res chain seq x y z
N MET A 1 -24.04 12.43 -14.70
CA MET A 1 -23.45 11.70 -13.56
C MET A 1 -21.94 11.66 -13.80
N LYS A 2 -21.17 12.58 -13.22
CA LYS A 2 -19.70 12.53 -13.32
C LYS A 2 -19.25 11.48 -12.31
N SER A 3 -18.61 10.42 -12.79
CA SER A 3 -18.01 9.38 -11.96
C SER A 3 -17.19 10.03 -10.86
N ASN A 4 -17.51 9.71 -9.62
CA ASN A 4 -16.71 10.00 -8.44
C ASN A 4 -15.46 9.10 -8.45
N ASN A 5 -14.66 9.18 -9.51
CA ASN A 5 -13.32 8.60 -9.53
C ASN A 5 -12.48 9.49 -8.63
N ILE A 6 -12.39 9.12 -7.34
CA ILE A 6 -11.45 9.74 -6.44
C ILE A 6 -10.07 9.29 -6.92
N ILE A 7 -9.48 10.08 -7.82
CA ILE A 7 -8.04 10.02 -8.06
C ILE A 7 -7.42 10.32 -6.70
N LEU A 8 -7.00 9.28 -5.99
CA LEU A 8 -6.31 9.42 -4.73
C LEU A 8 -5.05 10.22 -5.01
N LYS A 9 -5.09 11.50 -4.65
CA LYS A 9 -3.93 12.37 -4.83
C LYS A 9 -2.86 11.97 -3.81
N PRO A 10 -1.56 12.17 -4.11
CA PRO A 10 -0.48 11.83 -3.19
C PRO A 10 -0.72 12.39 -1.78
N GLU A 11 -1.28 13.60 -1.69
CA GLU A 11 -1.54 14.27 -0.41
C GLU A 11 -2.61 13.53 0.44
N ALA A 12 -3.54 12.82 -0.18
CA ALA A 12 -4.52 12.01 0.55
C ALA A 12 -3.90 10.71 1.07
N VAL A 13 -2.96 10.11 0.33
CA VAL A 13 -2.21 8.94 0.78
C VAL A 13 -1.32 9.31 1.96
N ASP A 14 -0.67 10.47 1.91
CA ASP A 14 0.18 10.97 2.99
C ASP A 14 -0.60 11.20 4.28
N LEU A 15 -1.76 11.86 4.20
CA LEU A 15 -2.63 12.05 5.35
C LEU A 15 -3.07 10.72 5.97
N LEU A 16 -3.47 9.74 5.14
CA LEU A 16 -3.88 8.41 5.60
C LEU A 16 -2.73 7.63 6.22
N MET A 17 -1.51 7.80 5.72
CA MET A 17 -0.29 7.24 6.28
C MET A 17 0.05 7.87 7.63
N GLU A 18 -0.11 9.20 7.78
CA GLU A 18 0.09 9.89 9.06
C GLU A 18 -0.91 9.44 10.13
N VAL A 19 -2.20 9.28 9.77
CA VAL A 19 -3.23 8.84 10.73
C VAL A 19 -3.33 7.32 10.87
N LYS A 20 -2.51 6.56 10.13
CA LYS A 20 -2.48 5.09 10.08
C LYS A 20 -3.83 4.44 9.73
N ASP A 21 -4.69 5.16 9.01
CA ASP A 21 -6.01 4.69 8.57
C ASP A 21 -5.94 4.22 7.11
N LEU A 22 -4.98 3.33 6.85
CA LEU A 22 -4.67 2.85 5.51
C LEU A 22 -5.71 1.83 4.99
N ASP A 23 -6.60 1.34 5.85
CA ASP A 23 -7.69 0.44 5.46
C ASP A 23 -8.68 1.12 4.50
N LEU A 24 -8.89 2.44 4.66
CA LEU A 24 -9.71 3.24 3.76
C LEU A 24 -9.12 3.30 2.34
N LEU A 25 -7.78 3.21 2.19
CA LEU A 25 -7.16 3.07 0.87
C LEU A 25 -7.55 1.75 0.23
N VAL A 26 -7.53 0.65 0.97
CA VAL A 26 -7.93 -0.67 0.43
C VAL A 26 -9.37 -0.62 -0.06
N GLU A 27 -10.27 0.06 0.65
CA GLU A 27 -11.68 0.18 0.26
C GLU A 27 -11.87 1.06 -0.99
N HIS A 28 -11.26 2.24 -1.03
CA HIS A 28 -11.54 3.30 -2.03
C HIS A 28 -10.58 3.35 -3.21
N VAL A 29 -9.51 2.56 -3.22
CA VAL A 29 -8.58 2.53 -4.35
C VAL A 29 -9.24 1.87 -5.58
N ASP A 30 -9.00 2.46 -6.74
CA ASP A 30 -9.56 2.04 -8.03
C ASP A 30 -8.54 1.25 -8.86
N ASN A 31 -9.02 0.45 -9.83
CA ASN A 31 -8.17 -0.33 -10.74
C ASN A 31 -7.21 0.54 -11.59
N ILE A 32 -7.50 1.83 -11.75
CA ILE A 32 -6.61 2.74 -12.48
C ILE A 32 -5.50 3.28 -11.57
N SER A 33 -5.79 3.47 -10.27
CA SER A 33 -4.89 4.12 -9.32
C SER A 33 -4.11 3.13 -8.45
N PHE A 34 -4.56 1.89 -8.29
CA PHE A 34 -3.95 0.93 -7.36
C PHE A 34 -2.46 0.68 -7.63
N LYS A 35 -2.03 0.55 -8.89
CA LYS A 35 -0.60 0.36 -9.22
C LYS A 35 0.25 1.55 -8.77
N ARG A 36 -0.29 2.76 -8.93
CA ARG A 36 0.37 3.99 -8.50
C ARG A 36 0.40 4.09 -6.97
N THR A 37 -0.71 3.77 -6.31
CA THR A 37 -0.82 3.72 -4.85
C THR A 37 0.16 2.71 -4.26
N CYS A 38 0.17 1.47 -4.75
CA CYS A 38 1.10 0.45 -4.26
C CYS A 38 2.56 0.86 -4.49
N SER A 39 2.90 1.39 -5.66
CA SER A 39 4.27 1.88 -5.92
C SER A 39 4.67 3.01 -4.97
N TYR A 40 3.73 3.89 -4.63
CA TYR A 40 3.93 4.95 -3.63
C TYR A 40 4.16 4.37 -2.23
N LEU A 41 3.28 3.45 -1.79
CA LEU A 41 3.39 2.78 -0.49
C LEU A 41 4.71 2.01 -0.35
N THR A 42 5.12 1.25 -1.37
CA THR A 42 6.40 0.53 -1.36
C THR A 42 7.60 1.49 -1.27
N SER A 43 7.54 2.64 -1.96
CA SER A 43 8.59 3.65 -1.85
C SER A 43 8.61 4.30 -0.46
N ALA A 44 7.43 4.62 0.09
CA ALA A 44 7.31 5.21 1.42
C ALA A 44 7.79 4.26 2.52
N ALA A 45 7.52 2.96 2.41
CA ALA A 45 8.02 1.94 3.34
C ALA A 45 9.54 1.98 3.50
N SER A 46 10.29 2.21 2.41
CA SER A 46 11.76 2.33 2.48
C SER A 46 12.26 3.53 3.30
N CYS A 47 11.41 4.53 3.50
CA CYS A 47 11.69 5.77 4.23
C CYS A 47 11.10 5.76 5.66
N LEU A 48 10.34 4.72 6.03
CA LEU A 48 9.68 4.61 7.33
C LEU A 48 10.51 3.75 8.31
N PRO A 49 10.48 4.08 9.61
CA PRO A 49 11.23 3.33 10.61
C PRO A 49 10.50 2.04 11.05
N GLY A 50 11.05 0.89 10.65
CA GLY A 50 11.05 -0.45 11.30
C GLY A 50 9.74 -1.18 11.59
N THR A 51 8.65 -0.49 11.94
CA THR A 51 7.32 -1.10 12.17
C THR A 51 6.25 -0.50 11.27
N ASP A 52 6.43 0.76 10.87
CA ASP A 52 5.52 1.45 9.97
C ASP A 52 5.74 1.02 8.50
N ASP A 53 6.95 0.59 8.14
CA ASP A 53 7.28 0.02 6.84
C ASP A 53 6.53 -1.30 6.58
N ILE A 54 6.49 -2.19 7.58
CA ILE A 54 5.75 -3.46 7.53
C ILE A 54 4.26 -3.22 7.33
N LEU A 55 3.67 -2.30 8.09
CA LEU A 55 2.24 -1.96 7.97
C LEU A 55 1.90 -1.42 6.57
N VAL A 56 2.73 -0.52 6.04
CA VAL A 56 2.51 0.07 4.72
C VAL A 56 2.67 -0.95 3.59
N LEU A 57 3.63 -1.87 3.71
CA LEU A 57 3.82 -2.97 2.77
C LEU A 57 2.68 -3.99 2.83
N ASP A 58 2.16 -4.30 4.01
CA ASP A 58 1.02 -5.21 4.16
C ASP A 58 -0.23 -4.66 3.45
N ILE A 59 -0.51 -3.36 3.62
CA ILE A 59 -1.59 -2.68 2.88
C ILE A 59 -1.36 -2.73 1.37
N ALA A 60 -0.14 -2.47 0.90
CA ALA A 60 0.18 -2.58 -0.54
C ALA A 60 -0.05 -4.00 -1.07
N CYS A 61 0.27 -5.03 -0.26
CA CYS A 61 -0.01 -6.43 -0.57
C CYS A 61 -1.51 -6.70 -0.66
N MET A 62 -2.30 -6.24 0.32
CA MET A 62 -3.76 -6.37 0.33
C MET A 62 -4.41 -5.72 -0.90
N ILE A 63 -3.92 -4.55 -1.31
CA ILE A 63 -4.40 -3.88 -2.52
C ILE A 63 -4.07 -4.74 -3.76
N TYR A 64 -2.86 -5.28 -3.89
CA TYR A 64 -2.53 -6.16 -5.02
C TYR A 64 -3.40 -7.42 -5.05
N LEU A 65 -3.71 -8.01 -3.89
CA LEU A 65 -4.63 -9.15 -3.80
C LEU A 65 -6.06 -8.78 -4.22
N LYS A 66 -6.55 -7.59 -3.82
CA LYS A 66 -7.88 -7.09 -4.21
C LYS A 66 -8.05 -6.98 -5.74
N PHE A 67 -6.98 -6.64 -6.46
CA PHE A 67 -6.99 -6.52 -7.93
C PHE A 67 -6.44 -7.75 -8.66
N GLU A 68 -6.29 -8.88 -7.97
CA GLU A 68 -5.82 -10.15 -8.54
C GLU A 68 -4.41 -10.07 -9.18
N GLU A 69 -3.58 -9.12 -8.73
CA GLU A 69 -2.20 -8.95 -9.19
C GLU A 69 -1.25 -9.78 -8.31
N TYR A 70 -1.51 -11.10 -8.29
CA TYR A 70 -0.82 -12.07 -7.46
C TYR A 70 0.71 -12.04 -7.55
N PRO A 71 1.35 -11.82 -8.73
CA PRO A 71 2.81 -11.75 -8.80
C PRO A 71 3.38 -10.60 -7.97
N ASN A 72 2.72 -9.44 -7.98
CA ASN A 72 3.15 -8.27 -7.24
C ASN A 72 2.85 -8.43 -5.74
N ALA A 73 1.71 -9.01 -5.39
CA ALA A 73 1.39 -9.37 -4.00
C ALA A 73 2.44 -10.33 -3.42
N LEU A 74 2.80 -11.38 -4.16
CA LEU A 74 3.80 -12.36 -3.73
C LEU A 74 5.18 -11.72 -3.55
N GLN A 75 5.57 -10.81 -4.43
CA GLN A 75 6.84 -10.09 -4.31
C GLN A 75 6.89 -9.27 -3.02
N ILE A 76 5.81 -8.57 -2.67
CA ILE A 76 5.73 -7.81 -1.41
C ILE A 76 5.72 -8.74 -0.21
N ALA A 77 4.96 -9.85 -0.25
CA ALA A 77 4.92 -10.83 0.83
C ALA A 77 6.30 -11.45 1.12
N LEU A 78 7.07 -11.78 0.07
CA LEU A 78 8.45 -12.25 0.20
C LEU A 78 9.37 -11.19 0.79
N PHE A 79 9.18 -9.92 0.42
CA PHE A 79 9.97 -8.82 0.98
C PHE A 79 9.66 -8.62 2.47
N LEU A 80 8.39 -8.71 2.87
CA LEU A 80 7.95 -8.67 4.26
C LEU A 80 8.51 -9.82 5.10
N ASP A 81 8.48 -11.06 4.58
CA ASP A 81 9.03 -12.24 5.25
C ASP A 81 10.54 -12.07 5.50
N ASN A 82 11.27 -11.59 4.49
CA ASN A 82 12.69 -11.27 4.65
C ASN A 82 12.94 -10.18 5.70
N LEU A 83 12.12 -9.12 5.75
CA LEU A 83 12.25 -8.05 6.75
C LEU A 83 12.01 -8.55 8.19
N GLN A 84 11.02 -9.41 8.41
CA GLN A 84 10.73 -9.98 9.73
C GLN A 84 11.86 -10.87 10.26
N ILE A 85 12.60 -11.54 9.38
CA ILE A 85 13.78 -12.34 9.76
C ILE A 85 14.89 -11.47 10.36
N PHE A 86 15.04 -10.20 9.93
CA PHE A 86 16.10 -9.31 10.42
C PHE A 86 15.75 -8.57 11.73
N THR A 87 14.49 -8.58 12.15
CA THR A 87 14.01 -7.86 13.35
C THR A 87 13.84 -8.75 14.59
N SER A 88 14.15 -10.05 14.50
CA SER A 88 14.11 -11.04 15.60
C SER A 88 15.43 -11.22 16.33
#